data_AF-A0A5C7K4E3-F1
#
_entry.id   AF-A0A5C7K4E3-F1
#
_cell.length_a   1.000
_cell.length_b   1.000
_cell.length_c   1.000
_cell.angle_alpha   90.00
_cell.angle_beta   90.00
_cell.angle_gamma   90.00
#
_symmetry.space_group_name_H-M   'P 1'
#
loop_
_entity.id
_entity.type
_entity.pdbx_description
1 polymer ?
#
loop_
_entity_poly.entity_id
_entity_poly.type
_entity_poly.pdbx_seq_one_letter_code
_entity_poly.pdbx_strand_id
1 'polypeptide(L)'
;MDKLIYTAMSGAKQAFLQQAGVAQNLANASTTGYRAMEHRFRSVPVQGDGLATRAFTVNASVADSFQQGPLMQTGRALDVAVQGAGWIAVETPNGEAYTR
;
A
#
# COMPACT_ATOMS: atom_id res chain seq x y z
N MET A 1 11.34 20.34 26.54
CA MET A 1 11.54 19.54 25.31
C MET A 1 10.58 20.08 24.24
N ASP A 2 11.08 20.41 23.05
CA ASP A 2 10.30 21.13 22.03
C ASP A 2 9.25 20.21 21.38
N LYS A 3 7.97 20.44 21.71
CA LYS A 3 6.82 19.63 21.28
C LYS A 3 6.51 19.78 19.79
N LEU A 4 7.01 20.85 19.15
CA LEU A 4 6.79 21.12 17.74
C LEU A 4 7.63 20.18 16.86
N ILE A 5 8.88 19.92 17.25
CA ILE A 5 9.78 19.02 16.52
C ILE A 5 9.17 17.61 16.42
N TYR A 6 8.61 17.06 17.49
CA TYR A 6 7.97 15.74 17.46
C TYR A 6 6.76 15.69 16.51
N THR A 7 5.97 16.77 16.48
CA THR A 7 4.81 16.87 15.60
C THR A 7 5.25 16.93 14.14
N ALA A 8 6.24 17.77 13.81
CA ALA A 8 6.82 17.85 12.48
C ALA A 8 7.48 16.54 12.03
N MET A 9 8.23 15.88 12.93
CA MET A 9 8.87 14.60 12.67
C MET A 9 7.87 13.48 12.39
N SER A 10 6.65 13.54 12.95
CA SER A 10 5.60 12.57 12.60
C SER A 10 5.22 12.65 11.12
N GLY A 11 5.08 13.86 10.57
CA GLY A 11 4.81 14.08 9.15
C GLY A 11 5.98 13.67 8.26
N ALA A 12 7.20 14.06 8.64
CA ALA A 12 8.42 13.70 7.89
C ALA A 12 8.59 12.17 7.79
N LYS A 13 8.38 11.44 8.90
CA LYS A 13 8.43 9.97 8.91
C LYS A 13 7.39 9.36 7.95
N GLN A 14 6.16 9.86 7.95
CA GLN A 14 5.13 9.33 7.03
C GLN A 14 5.46 9.64 5.57
N ALA A 15 6.03 10.81 5.28
CA ALA A 15 6.48 11.16 3.93
C ALA A 15 7.57 10.20 3.41
N PHE A 16 8.55 9.84 4.26
CA PHE A 16 9.55 8.83 3.91
C PHE A 16 8.93 7.45 3.64
N LEU A 17 7.97 7.03 4.46
CA LEU A 17 7.25 5.76 4.24
C LEU A 17 6.46 5.77 2.93
N GLN A 18 5.81 6.89 2.61
CA GLN A 18 5.11 7.07 1.34
C GLN A 18 6.07 6.96 0.16
N GLN A 19 7.23 7.61 0.25
CA GLN A 19 8.25 7.56 -0.79
C GLN A 19 8.78 6.13 -1.00
N ALA A 20 8.99 5.37 0.08
CA ALA A 20 9.37 3.97 0.00
C ALA A 20 8.31 3.12 -0.70
N GLY A 21 7.02 3.33 -0.39
CA GLY A 21 5.91 2.65 -1.07
C GLY A 21 5.82 2.98 -2.56
N VAL A 22 6.02 4.25 -2.93
CA VAL A 22 6.08 4.68 -4.34
C VAL A 22 7.25 4.02 -5.07
N ALA A 23 8.43 3.96 -4.44
CA ALA A 23 9.59 3.28 -5.01
C ALA A 23 9.33 1.78 -5.21
N GLN A 24 8.69 1.12 -4.24
CA GLN A 24 8.31 -0.29 -4.34
C GLN A 24 7.32 -0.53 -5.49
N ASN A 25 6.30 0.33 -5.62
CA ASN A 25 5.34 0.23 -6.71
C ASN A 25 6.00 0.43 -8.09
N LEU A 26 6.93 1.39 -8.19
CA LEU A 26 7.66 1.63 -9.43
C LEU A 26 8.56 0.43 -9.80
N ALA A 27 9.24 -0.15 -8.81
CA ALA A 27 10.09 -1.32 -9.01
C ALA A 27 9.31 -2.55 -9.52
N ASN A 28 8.02 -2.67 -9.16
CA ASN A 28 7.16 -3.79 -9.56
C ASN A 28 6.16 -3.43 -10.66
N ALA A 29 6.34 -2.30 -11.35
CA ALA A 29 5.39 -1.82 -12.35
C ALA A 29 5.18 -2.79 -13.53
N SER A 30 6.17 -3.64 -13.83
CA SER A 30 6.12 -4.66 -14.88
C SER A 30 5.87 -6.08 -14.35
N THR A 31 5.69 -6.26 -13.04
CA THR A 31 5.43 -7.57 -12.44
C THR A 31 3.97 -7.96 -12.65
N THR A 32 3.71 -9.03 -13.40
CA THR A 32 2.37 -9.58 -13.61
C THR A 32 1.70 -9.92 -12.27
N GLY A 33 0.42 -9.58 -12.13
CA GLY A 33 -0.35 -9.88 -10.92
C GLY A 33 -0.07 -8.95 -9.73
N TYR A 34 0.95 -8.10 -9.78
CA TYR A 34 1.29 -7.18 -8.70
C TYR A 34 0.16 -6.20 -8.40
N ARG A 35 -0.12 -5.99 -7.11
CA ARG A 35 -1.08 -5.00 -6.62
C ARG A 35 -0.33 -3.84 -6.00
N ALA A 36 -0.62 -2.63 -6.48
CA ALA A 36 0.02 -1.43 -5.97
C ALA A 36 -0.36 -1.19 -4.51
N MET A 37 0.64 -0.89 -3.69
CA MET A 37 0.46 -0.53 -2.28
C MET A 37 0.06 0.93 -2.17
N GLU A 38 -1.03 1.21 -1.47
CA GLU A 38 -1.54 2.54 -1.18
C GLU A 38 -1.31 2.88 0.30
N HIS A 39 -0.56 3.96 0.54
CA HIS A 39 -0.33 4.47 1.89
C HIS A 39 -1.38 5.54 2.22
N ARG A 40 -2.19 5.28 3.25
CA ARG A 40 -3.20 6.24 3.73
C ARG A 40 -2.80 6.79 5.08
N PHE A 41 -2.75 8.12 5.17
CA PHE A 41 -2.40 8.83 6.40
C PHE A 41 -3.59 9.66 6.87
N ARG A 42 -3.70 9.84 8.18
CA ARG A 42 -4.70 10.74 8.77
C ARG A 42 -4.08 11.62 9.84
N SER A 43 -4.70 12.78 10.01
CA SER A 43 -4.39 13.71 11.08
C SER A 43 -5.10 13.28 12.37
N VAL A 44 -4.36 13.19 13.47
CA VAL A 44 -4.89 12.89 14.81
C VAL A 44 -4.57 14.06 15.74
N PRO A 45 -5.58 14.75 16.31
CA PRO A 45 -5.35 15.85 17.23
C PRO A 45 -4.53 15.42 18.44
N VAL A 46 -3.63 16.30 18.90
CA VAL A 46 -2.91 16.09 20.16
C VAL A 46 -3.88 16.33 21.31
N GLN A 47 -4.05 15.35 22.20
CA GLN A 47 -4.87 15.50 23.41
C GLN A 47 -4.08 16.24 24.51
N GLY A 48 -4.72 17.23 25.13
CA GLY A 48 -4.17 18.00 26.24
C GLY A 48 -5.03 19.22 26.57
N ASP A 49 -4.69 19.91 27.65
CA ASP A 49 -5.40 21.11 28.07
C ASP A 49 -5.17 22.26 27.08
N GLY A 50 -6.25 22.89 26.60
CA GLY A 50 -6.22 24.03 25.68
C GLY A 50 -6.87 23.76 24.31
N LEU A 51 -6.64 24.68 23.36
CA LEU A 51 -7.20 24.60 22.01
C LEU A 51 -6.48 23.54 21.16
N ALA A 52 -7.24 22.76 20.38
CA ALA A 52 -6.74 21.72 19.49
C ALA A 52 -6.05 22.28 18.23
N THR A 53 -4.92 22.94 18.43
CA THR A 53 -4.13 23.62 17.37
C THR A 53 -3.06 22.72 16.75
N ARG A 54 -2.88 21.50 17.26
CA ARG A 54 -1.81 20.57 16.85
C ARG A 54 -2.36 19.20 16.54
N ALA A 55 -1.77 18.56 15.53
CA ALA A 55 -2.12 17.21 15.16
C ALA A 55 -0.89 16.41 14.69
N PHE A 56 -0.83 15.14 15.05
CA PHE A 56 0.13 14.19 14.53
C PHE A 56 -0.35 13.60 13.22
N THR A 57 0.58 13.29 12.32
CA THR A 57 0.29 12.44 11.16
C THR A 57 0.51 10.99 11.55
N VAL A 58 -0.53 10.18 11.46
CA VAL A 58 -0.45 8.74 11.73
C VAL A 58 -0.77 7.94 10.48
N ASN A 59 -0.16 6.75 10.38
CA ASN A 59 -0.54 5.77 9.37
C ASN A 59 -1.92 5.23 9.71
N ALA A 60 -2.88 5.41 8.81
CA ALA A 60 -4.25 4.92 8.98
C ALA A 60 -4.37 3.49 8.48
N SER A 61 -3.75 3.18 7.34
CA SER A 61 -3.70 1.86 6.74
C SER A 61 -2.70 1.81 5.58
N VAL A 62 -2.10 0.64 5.38
CA VAL A 62 -1.56 0.24 4.07
C VAL A 62 -2.63 -0.63 3.41
N ALA A 63 -3.04 -0.30 2.19
CA ALA A 63 -4.05 -1.06 1.46
C ALA A 63 -3.54 -1.39 0.07
N ASP A 64 -3.83 -2.58 -0.42
CA ASP A 64 -3.53 -2.93 -1.80
C ASP A 64 -4.65 -2.42 -2.73
N SER A 65 -4.26 -1.88 -3.88
CA SER A 65 -5.22 -1.55 -4.93
C SER A 65 -5.64 -2.81 -5.68
N PHE A 66 -6.89 -3.22 -5.49
CA PHE A 66 -7.49 -4.34 -6.21
C PHE A 66 -7.99 -3.97 -7.61
N GLN A 67 -7.82 -2.71 -8.06
CA GLN A 67 -8.16 -2.29 -9.41
C GLN A 67 -7.45 -3.15 -10.45
N GLN A 68 -8.19 -3.65 -11.44
CA GLN A 68 -7.63 -4.49 -12.48
C GLN A 68 -6.73 -3.66 -13.40
N GLY A 69 -5.47 -4.08 -13.53
CA GLY A 69 -4.56 -3.54 -14.54
C GLY A 69 -4.89 -4.03 -15.95
N PRO A 70 -4.18 -3.51 -16.97
CA PRO A 70 -4.34 -3.96 -18.35
C PRO A 70 -3.97 -5.44 -18.49
N LEU A 71 -4.70 -6.16 -19.35
CA LEU A 71 -4.37 -7.52 -19.75
C LEU A 71 -3.54 -7.49 -21.03
N MET A 72 -2.49 -8.31 -21.08
CA MET A 72 -1.67 -8.48 -22.28
C MET A 72 -1.89 -9.88 -22.85
N GLN A 73 -2.21 -9.96 -24.13
CA GLN A 73 -2.31 -11.24 -24.82
C GLN A 73 -0.91 -11.73 -25.19
N THR A 74 -0.56 -12.94 -24.76
CA THR A 74 0.77 -13.53 -25.01
C THR A 74 0.77 -14.55 -26.17
N GLY A 75 -0.41 -15.05 -26.56
CA GLY A 75 -0.56 -16.07 -27.61
C GLY A 75 -0.17 -17.48 -27.18
N ARG A 76 0.20 -17.70 -25.92
CA ARG A 76 0.55 -19.03 -25.39
C ARG A 76 -0.68 -19.70 -24.80
N ALA A 77 -0.85 -20.99 -25.08
CA ALA A 77 -2.03 -21.76 -24.64
C ALA A 77 -2.15 -21.92 -23.12
N LEU A 78 -1.03 -21.81 -22.39
CA LEU A 78 -0.98 -22.00 -20.93
C LEU A 78 -0.95 -20.68 -20.14
N ASP A 79 -0.97 -19.54 -20.83
CA ASP A 79 -1.01 -18.25 -20.16
C ASP A 79 -2.48 -17.87 -19.93
N VAL A 80 -2.90 -17.92 -18.67
CA VAL A 80 -4.26 -17.62 -18.23
C VAL A 80 -4.29 -16.38 -17.35
N ALA A 81 -5.37 -15.61 -17.43
CA ALA A 81 -5.59 -14.44 -16.60
C ALA A 81 -7.02 -14.42 -16.06
N VAL A 82 -7.20 -13.95 -14.82
CA VAL A 82 -8.52 -13.80 -14.21
C VAL A 82 -9.12 -12.46 -14.61
N GLN A 83 -10.28 -12.48 -15.27
CA GLN A 83 -11.06 -11.28 -15.57
C GLN A 83 -12.04 -10.99 -14.43
N GLY A 84 -11.94 -9.81 -13.82
CA GLY A 84 -12.77 -9.41 -12.68
C GLY A 84 -12.20 -9.88 -11.34
N ALA A 85 -13.05 -9.90 -10.31
CA ALA A 85 -12.63 -10.31 -8.98
C ALA A 85 -12.35 -11.83 -8.93
N GLY A 86 -11.24 -12.22 -8.30
CA GLY A 86 -10.85 -13.61 -8.15
C GLY A 86 -9.34 -13.81 -8.09
N TRP A 87 -8.96 -15.01 -7.66
CA TRP A 87 -7.59 -15.47 -7.52
C TRP A 87 -7.46 -16.88 -8.09
N ILE A 88 -6.25 -17.25 -8.48
CA ILE A 88 -5.89 -18.62 -8.84
C ILE A 88 -5.36 -19.29 -7.58
N ALA A 89 -6.00 -20.37 -7.17
CA ALA A 89 -5.51 -21.23 -6.10
C ALA A 89 -4.42 -22.16 -6.65
N VAL A 90 -3.32 -22.31 -5.91
CA VAL A 90 -2.22 -23.23 -6.22
C VAL A 90 -1.89 -24.05 -4.99
N GLU A 91 -1.66 -25.35 -5.17
CA GLU A 91 -1.21 -26.22 -4.08
C GLU A 91 0.31 -26.10 -3.92
N THR A 92 0.77 -25.76 -2.73
CA THR A 92 2.20 -25.75 -2.37
C THR A 92 2.51 -26.90 -1.41
N PRO A 93 3.79 -27.26 -1.18
CA PRO A 93 4.13 -28.26 -0.16
C PRO A 93 3.62 -27.94 1.26
N ASN A 94 3.29 -26.67 1.52
CA ASN A 94 2.79 -26.19 2.81
C ASN A 94 1.26 -25.97 2.81
N GLY A 95 0.56 -26.29 1.72
CA GLY A 95 -0.88 -26.09 1.52
C GLY A 95 -1.24 -25.08 0.43
N GLU A 96 -2.53 -24.71 0.37
CA GLU A 96 -3.09 -23.81 -0.64
C GLU A 96 -2.52 -22.38 -0.53
N ALA A 97 -2.16 -21.81 -1.68
CA ALA A 97 -1.77 -20.41 -1.84
C ALA A 97 -2.54 -19.75 -2.98
N TYR A 98 -2.55 -18.41 -3.01
CA TYR A 98 -3.30 -17.63 -4.01
C TYR A 98 -2.37 -16.74 -4.83
N THR A 99 -2.63 -16.68 -6.12
CA THR A 99 -1.88 -15.85 -7.08
C THR A 99 -2.80 -15.20 -8.11
N ARG A 100 -2.26 -14.26 -8.89
CA ARG A 100 -2.95 -13.54 -9.97
C ARG A 100 -2.06 -13.34 -11.19
#